data_AF-A0A517IGP4-F1
#
_entry.id   AF-A0A517IGP4-F1
#
_cell.length_a   1.000
_cell.length_b   1.000
_cell.length_c   1.000
_cell.angle_alpha   90.00
_cell.angle_beta   90.00
_cell.angle_gamma   90.00
#
_symmetry.space_group_name_H-M   'P 1'
#
loop_
_entity.id
_entity.type
_entity.pdbx_description
1 polymer ?
#
loop_
_entity_poly.entity_id
_entity_poly.type
_entity_poly.pdbx_seq_one_letter_code
_entity_poly.pdbx_strand_id
1 'polypeptide(L)'
;MNPLAKKYQEIDDKIVLFNEEYYLSVEKIDIAAMTLEKKESLFNQLYDFYSSDMELEIDVSEEEKGVWYLQLLVPHVLTLPEAAKRRIENGTNQLTQHLSEQADELVRTQLLGEEIYTYVKRYNPDLERIA
;
A
#
# COMPACT_ATOMS: atom_id res chain seq x y z
N MET A 1 21.30 -5.72 -18.32
CA MET A 1 19.95 -5.49 -17.77
C MET A 1 19.23 -6.81 -17.77
N ASN A 2 18.72 -7.22 -16.61
CA ASN A 2 17.87 -8.40 -16.53
C ASN A 2 16.49 -7.99 -17.08
N PRO A 3 16.01 -8.54 -18.19
CA PRO A 3 14.70 -8.16 -18.75
C PRO A 3 13.52 -8.51 -17.82
N LEU A 4 13.76 -9.27 -16.74
CA LEU A 4 12.79 -9.58 -15.70
C LEU A 4 12.90 -8.65 -14.48
N ALA A 5 13.90 -7.77 -14.42
CA ALA A 5 14.02 -6.83 -13.32
C ALA A 5 12.85 -5.86 -13.34
N LYS A 6 12.13 -5.80 -12.21
CA LYS A 6 11.07 -4.82 -11.99
C LYS A 6 11.71 -3.44 -11.81
N LYS A 7 11.02 -2.41 -12.29
CA LYS A 7 11.47 -1.01 -12.25
C LYS A 7 10.86 -0.29 -11.05
N TYR A 8 11.62 0.59 -10.42
CA TYR A 8 11.18 1.46 -9.33
C TYR A 8 11.50 2.90 -9.71
N GLN A 9 10.49 3.72 -9.94
CA GLN A 9 10.66 5.15 -10.21
C GLN A 9 9.96 5.97 -9.13
N GLU A 10 10.70 6.86 -8.50
CA GLU A 10 10.15 7.76 -7.48
C GLU A 10 9.31 8.86 -8.15
N ILE A 11 8.12 9.09 -7.63
CA ILE A 11 7.26 10.20 -8.03
C ILE A 11 7.34 11.31 -6.99
N ASP A 12 7.25 10.93 -5.71
CA ASP A 12 7.54 11.76 -4.54
C ASP A 12 7.82 10.87 -3.31
N ASP A 13 7.89 11.47 -2.12
CA ASP A 13 8.18 10.76 -0.88
C ASP A 13 7.11 9.72 -0.49
N LYS A 14 5.90 9.77 -1.04
CA LYS A 14 4.80 8.86 -0.66
C LYS A 14 4.45 7.87 -1.76
N ILE A 15 4.79 8.20 -3.01
CA ILE A 15 4.32 7.47 -4.18
C ILE A 15 5.50 7.14 -5.12
N VAL A 16 5.46 5.91 -5.61
CA VAL A 16 6.38 5.36 -6.61
C VAL A 16 5.57 4.85 -7.80
N LEU A 17 6.12 4.96 -9.00
CA LEU A 17 5.68 4.17 -10.15
C LEU A 17 6.45 2.84 -10.16
N PHE A 18 5.74 1.76 -9.83
CA PHE A 18 6.28 0.41 -9.81
C PHE A 18 6.03 -0.30 -11.14
N ASN A 19 7.12 -0.75 -11.75
CA ASN A 19 7.17 -1.53 -12.98
C ASN A 19 6.42 -0.93 -14.18
N GLU A 20 6.26 0.39 -14.23
CA GLU A 20 5.44 1.07 -15.26
C GLU A 20 3.96 0.60 -15.29
N GLU A 21 3.52 -0.12 -14.26
CA GLU A 21 2.20 -0.75 -14.17
C GLU A 21 1.30 -0.01 -13.16
N TYR A 22 1.84 0.34 -12.00
CA TYR A 22 1.05 0.93 -10.91
C TYR A 22 1.78 2.08 -10.23
N TYR A 23 1.04 3.14 -9.91
CA TYR A 23 1.42 4.03 -8.84
C TYR A 23 1.10 3.34 -7.51
N LEU A 24 2.08 3.26 -6.63
CA LEU A 24 2.03 2.55 -5.37
C LEU A 24 2.30 3.51 -4.21
N SER A 25 1.44 3.45 -3.21
CA SER A 25 1.68 3.93 -1.85
C SER A 25 1.51 2.77 -0.87
N VAL A 26 2.21 2.78 0.26
CA VAL A 26 2.15 1.69 1.25
C VAL A 26 1.84 2.25 2.64
N GLU A 27 0.77 1.75 3.26
CA GLU A 27 0.51 1.98 4.69
C GLU A 27 0.90 0.74 5.49
N LYS A 28 1.46 0.97 6.68
CA LYS A 28 1.76 -0.05 7.67
C LYS A 28 0.71 -0.03 8.77
N ILE A 29 0.21 -1.20 9.15
CA ILE A 29 -0.71 -1.39 10.27
C ILE A 29 0.01 -2.15 11.39
N ASP A 30 -0.03 -1.61 12.61
CA ASP A 30 0.37 -2.36 13.80
C ASP A 30 -0.80 -3.22 14.30
N ILE A 31 -0.60 -4.53 14.31
CA ILE A 31 -1.58 -5.53 14.77
C ILE A 31 -1.05 -6.33 15.97
N ALA A 32 0.10 -5.96 16.55
CA ALA A 32 0.77 -6.73 17.59
C ALA A 32 -0.09 -6.91 18.84
N ALA A 33 -0.86 -5.88 19.20
CA ALA A 33 -1.74 -5.86 20.36
C ALA A 33 -3.16 -6.37 20.07
N MET A 34 -3.48 -6.74 18.83
CA MET A 34 -4.83 -7.17 18.45
C MET A 34 -5.08 -8.63 18.84
N THR A 35 -6.29 -8.89 19.34
CA THR A 35 -6.80 -10.26 19.49
C THR A 35 -7.04 -10.89 18.12
N LEU A 36 -7.08 -12.23 18.06
CA LEU A 36 -7.38 -12.94 16.81
C LEU A 36 -8.71 -12.48 16.20
N GLU A 37 -9.76 -12.34 17.02
CA GLU A 37 -11.08 -11.87 16.57
C GLU A 37 -11.02 -10.47 15.94
N LYS A 38 -10.25 -9.54 16.54
CA LYS A 38 -10.05 -8.19 15.97
C LYS A 38 -9.28 -8.25 14.64
N LYS A 39 -8.27 -9.12 14.52
CA LYS A 39 -7.51 -9.30 13.27
C LYS A 39 -8.41 -9.87 12.17
N GLU A 40 -9.17 -10.92 12.44
CA GLU A 40 -10.10 -11.52 11.48
C GLU A 40 -11.16 -10.50 11.02
N SER A 41 -11.70 -9.73 11.97
CA SER A 41 -12.67 -8.69 11.66
C SER A 41 -12.06 -7.58 10.78
N LEU A 42 -10.87 -7.10 11.13
CA LEU A 42 -10.13 -6.11 10.33
C LEU A 42 -9.83 -6.64 8.92
N PHE A 43 -9.35 -7.88 8.80
CA PHE A 43 -9.05 -8.50 7.51
C PHE A 43 -10.29 -8.54 6.62
N ASN A 44 -11.44 -8.98 7.15
CA ASN A 44 -12.69 -9.04 6.40
C ASN A 44 -13.13 -7.64 5.95
N GLN A 45 -13.02 -6.63 6.81
CA GLN A 45 -13.36 -5.26 6.43
C GLN A 45 -12.44 -4.71 5.33
N LEU A 46 -11.14 -4.95 5.41
CA LEU A 46 -10.17 -4.56 4.39
C LEU A 46 -10.40 -5.31 3.08
N TYR A 47 -10.75 -6.60 3.15
CA TYR A 47 -11.00 -7.44 1.99
C TYR A 47 -12.30 -7.04 1.26
N ASP A 48 -13.33 -6.64 2.01
CA ASP A 48 -14.61 -6.16 1.47
C ASP A 48 -14.55 -4.71 0.97
N PHE A 49 -13.45 -4.00 1.22
CA PHE A 49 -13.29 -2.62 0.78
C PHE A 49 -13.17 -2.54 -0.76
N TYR A 50 -13.97 -1.65 -1.35
CA TYR A 50 -13.93 -1.36 -2.77
C TYR A 50 -13.94 0.16 -2.99
N SER A 51 -13.09 0.62 -3.91
CA SER A 51 -13.03 2.01 -4.36
C SER A 51 -12.88 2.08 -5.87
N SER A 52 -13.52 3.06 -6.51
CA SER A 52 -13.24 3.38 -7.91
C SER A 52 -11.95 4.17 -8.10
N ASP A 53 -11.42 4.75 -7.02
CA ASP A 53 -10.22 5.58 -7.08
C ASP A 53 -8.96 4.73 -7.01
N MET A 54 -8.93 3.66 -6.20
CA MET A 54 -7.74 2.83 -6.02
C MET A 54 -8.08 1.36 -5.81
N GLU A 55 -7.11 0.50 -6.10
CA GLU A 55 -7.08 -0.89 -5.66
C GLU A 55 -6.37 -0.99 -4.31
N LEU A 56 -6.82 -1.91 -3.46
CA LEU A 56 -6.24 -2.19 -2.15
C LEU A 56 -5.77 -3.64 -2.12
N GLU A 57 -4.49 -3.87 -1.82
CA GLU A 57 -3.97 -5.21 -1.51
C GLU A 57 -3.48 -5.29 -0.07
N ILE A 58 -3.75 -6.43 0.57
CA ILE A 58 -3.36 -6.69 1.96
C ILE A 58 -2.17 -7.65 1.95
N ASP A 59 -1.06 -7.22 2.54
CA ASP A 59 0.14 -8.02 2.72
C ASP A 59 0.31 -8.43 4.19
N VAL A 60 0.08 -9.72 4.44
CA VAL A 60 0.15 -10.36 5.76
C VAL A 60 1.48 -11.10 6.01
N SER A 61 2.48 -10.92 5.13
CA SER A 61 3.76 -11.64 5.21
C SER A 61 4.55 -11.43 6.52
N GLU A 62 4.32 -10.32 7.22
CA GLU A 62 4.95 -9.99 8.49
C GLU A 62 3.98 -10.04 9.68
N GLU A 63 2.88 -10.80 9.55
CA GLU A 63 1.91 -10.96 10.63
C GLU A 63 2.54 -11.50 11.91
N GLU A 64 3.49 -12.42 11.82
CA GLU A 64 4.24 -12.95 12.96
C GLU A 64 5.05 -11.87 13.70
N LYS A 65 5.38 -10.77 13.02
CA LYS A 65 6.04 -9.58 13.60
C LYS A 65 5.03 -8.54 14.11
N GLY A 66 3.73 -8.86 14.05
CA GLY A 66 2.66 -7.95 14.46
C GLY A 66 2.41 -6.83 13.45
N VAL A 67 2.71 -7.03 12.17
CA VAL A 67 2.58 -5.99 11.14
C VAL A 67 1.85 -6.52 9.91
N TRP A 68 0.92 -5.73 9.40
CA TRP A 68 0.41 -5.86 8.04
C TRP A 68 0.78 -4.62 7.22
N TYR A 69 0.84 -4.79 5.89
CA TYR A 69 0.99 -3.67 4.97
C TYR A 69 -0.23 -3.61 4.05
N LEU A 70 -0.65 -2.39 3.72
CA LEU A 70 -1.67 -2.10 2.73
C LEU A 70 -0.98 -1.47 1.52
N GLN A 71 -1.12 -2.09 0.35
CA GLN A 71 -0.71 -1.49 -0.90
C GLN A 71 -1.90 -0.73 -1.49
N LEU A 72 -1.71 0.57 -1.72
CA LEU A 72 -2.68 1.46 -2.32
C LEU A 72 -2.25 1.70 -3.77
N LEU A 73 -3.01 1.15 -4.70
CA LEU A 73 -2.59 0.99 -6.10
C LEU A 73 -3.49 1.80 -7.03
N VAL A 74 -2.87 2.50 -7.98
CA VAL A 74 -3.57 3.11 -9.11
C VAL A 74 -2.90 2.68 -10.41
N PRO A 75 -3.64 2.07 -11.35
CA PRO A 75 -3.07 1.69 -12.64
C PRO A 75 -2.44 2.88 -13.37
N HIS A 76 -1.22 2.70 -13.84
CA HIS A 76 -0.47 3.71 -14.58
C HIS A 76 -1.08 4.02 -15.96
N VAL A 77 -1.74 3.03 -16.57
CA VAL A 77 -2.34 3.16 -17.91
C VAL A 77 -3.30 4.35 -17.94
N LEU A 78 -2.96 5.35 -18.76
CA LEU A 78 -3.71 6.60 -18.93
C LEU A 78 -3.86 7.46 -17.66
N THR A 79 -3.05 7.22 -16.62
CA THR A 79 -3.05 8.00 -15.38
C THR A 79 -1.76 8.80 -15.25
N LEU A 80 -1.89 10.13 -15.21
CA LEU A 80 -0.77 11.03 -14.90
C LEU A 80 -0.44 10.98 -13.40
N PRO A 81 0.81 11.28 -12.99
CA PRO A 81 1.22 11.22 -11.59
C PRO A 81 0.30 12.01 -10.65
N GLU A 82 -0.05 13.25 -11.00
CA GLU A 82 -0.95 14.10 -10.19
C GLU A 82 -2.40 13.58 -10.11
N ALA A 83 -2.85 12.81 -11.11
CA ALA A 83 -4.14 12.15 -11.05
C ALA A 83 -4.07 10.92 -10.12
N ALA A 84 -2.98 10.15 -10.18
CA ALA A 84 -2.75 9.02 -9.29
C ALA A 84 -2.66 9.46 -7.83
N LYS A 85 -1.95 10.55 -7.52
CA LYS A 85 -1.87 11.12 -6.16
C LYS A 85 -3.25 11.41 -5.59
N ARG A 86 -4.09 12.14 -6.34
CA ARG A 86 -5.46 12.46 -5.92
C ARG A 86 -6.33 11.22 -5.75
N ARG A 87 -6.19 10.24 -6.61
CA ARG A 87 -6.91 8.96 -6.51
C ARG A 87 -6.50 8.18 -5.27
N ILE A 88 -5.21 8.05 -4.98
CA ILE A 88 -4.70 7.42 -3.75
C ILE A 88 -5.21 8.18 -2.53
N GLU A 89 -5.16 9.50 -2.51
CA GLU A 89 -5.68 10.32 -1.40
C GLU A 89 -7.19 10.10 -1.19
N ASN A 90 -7.99 10.17 -2.25
CA ASN A 90 -9.43 9.93 -2.19
C ASN A 90 -9.77 8.52 -1.71
N GLY A 91 -9.09 7.51 -2.24
CA GLY A 91 -9.26 6.12 -1.84
C GLY A 91 -8.86 5.90 -0.39
N THR A 92 -7.77 6.52 0.07
CA THR A 92 -7.32 6.46 1.48
C THR A 92 -8.36 7.08 2.41
N ASN A 93 -8.99 8.19 2.01
CA ASN A 93 -10.07 8.80 2.77
C ASN A 93 -11.31 7.88 2.83
N GLN A 94 -11.67 7.25 1.71
CA GLN A 94 -12.76 6.26 1.66
C GLN A 94 -12.45 5.05 2.56
N LEU A 95 -11.22 4.54 2.53
CA LEU A 95 -10.77 3.44 3.38
C LEU A 95 -10.86 3.82 4.86
N THR A 96 -10.42 5.03 5.21
CA THR A 96 -10.52 5.56 6.57
C THR A 96 -11.96 5.62 7.05
N GLN A 97 -12.88 6.05 6.19
CA GLN A 97 -14.31 6.09 6.49
C GLN A 97 -14.89 4.68 6.62
N HIS A 98 -14.50 3.74 5.76
CA HIS A 98 -14.95 2.35 5.80
C HIS A 98 -14.53 1.64 7.10
N LEU A 99 -13.32 1.93 7.58
CA LEU A 99 -12.78 1.37 8.81
C LEU A 99 -13.27 2.10 10.09
N SER A 100 -14.03 3.20 9.94
CA SER A 100 -14.42 4.06 11.06
C SER A 100 -15.25 3.38 12.15
N GLU A 101 -15.90 2.25 11.85
CA GLU A 101 -16.61 1.43 12.83
C GLU A 101 -15.67 0.73 13.84
N GLN A 102 -14.38 0.61 13.53
CA GLN A 102 -13.33 0.04 14.40
C GLN A 102 -12.15 1.00 14.66
N ALA A 103 -12.23 2.25 14.17
CA ALA A 103 -11.07 3.12 14.02
C ALA A 103 -10.52 3.76 15.30
N ASP A 104 -11.15 3.56 16.46
CA ASP A 104 -10.64 4.16 17.71
C ASP A 104 -9.27 3.59 18.15
N GLU A 105 -8.81 2.47 17.56
CA GLU A 105 -7.53 1.82 17.91
C GLU A 105 -6.60 1.48 16.72
N LEU A 106 -7.02 1.70 15.47
CA LEU A 106 -6.24 1.27 14.30
C LEU A 106 -5.14 2.27 13.95
N VAL A 107 -3.91 2.00 14.38
CA VAL A 107 -2.74 2.82 14.03
C VAL A 107 -2.22 2.45 12.64
N ARG A 108 -2.42 3.35 11.68
CA ARG A 108 -1.88 3.26 10.32
C ARG A 108 -0.77 4.29 10.13
N THR A 109 0.38 3.84 9.62
CA THR A 109 1.54 4.69 9.35
C THR A 109 1.88 4.60 7.87
N GLN A 110 1.83 5.72 7.17
CA GLN A 110 2.29 5.81 5.78
C GLN A 110 3.80 5.60 5.70
N LEU A 111 4.27 4.67 4.87
CA LEU A 111 5.69 4.52 4.55
C LEU A 111 6.14 5.65 3.62
N LEU A 112 7.37 6.13 3.81
CA LEU A 112 7.95 7.24 3.05
C LEU A 112 9.29 6.88 2.41
N GLY A 113 9.50 7.32 1.16
CA GLY A 113 10.77 7.26 0.43
C GLY A 113 11.44 5.88 0.50
N GLU A 114 12.61 5.83 1.16
CA GLU A 114 13.40 4.60 1.33
C GLU A 114 12.66 3.47 2.05
N GLU A 115 11.64 3.77 2.86
CA GLU A 115 10.80 2.74 3.49
C GLU A 115 9.99 1.98 2.44
N ILE A 116 9.43 2.70 1.45
CA ILE A 116 8.71 2.09 0.33
C ILE A 116 9.69 1.29 -0.53
N TYR A 117 10.88 1.84 -0.82
CA TYR A 117 11.91 1.13 -1.59
C TYR A 117 12.30 -0.18 -0.89
N THR A 118 12.54 -0.14 0.42
CA THR A 118 12.89 -1.33 1.22
C THR A 118 11.77 -2.37 1.20
N TYR A 119 10.52 -1.92 1.32
CA TYR A 119 9.33 -2.77 1.22
C TYR A 119 9.27 -3.47 -0.15
N VAL A 120 9.36 -2.72 -1.25
CA VAL A 120 9.26 -3.29 -2.61
C VAL A 120 10.44 -4.22 -2.92
N LYS A 121 11.65 -3.85 -2.50
CA LYS A 121 12.87 -4.65 -2.71
C LYS A 121 12.83 -5.99 -2.00
N ARG A 122 12.13 -6.11 -0.87
CA ARG A 122 11.94 -7.39 -0.16
C ARG A 122 11.35 -8.47 -1.07
N TYR A 123 10.46 -8.07 -1.98
CA TYR A 123 9.80 -8.96 -2.94
C TYR A 123 10.46 -9.01 -4.31
N ASN A 124 11.33 -8.04 -4.59
CA ASN A 124 11.97 -7.87 -5.89
C ASN A 124 13.49 -7.71 -5.67
N PRO A 125 14.25 -8.80 -5.47
CA PRO A 125 15.69 -8.73 -5.17
C PRO A 125 16.50 -7.97 -6.23
N ASP A 126 16.08 -8.08 -7.50
CA ASP A 126 16.71 -7.44 -8.65
C ASP A 126 16.07 -6.08 -9.01
N LEU A 127 15.41 -5.40 -8.07
CA LEU A 127 14.71 -4.13 -8.31
C LEU A 127 15.67 -3.05 -8.84
N GLU A 128 15.39 -2.57 -10.05
CA GLU A 128 16.16 -1.50 -10.69
C GLU A 128 15.52 -0.14 -10.37
N ARG A 129 16.26 0.74 -9.67
CA ARG A 129 15.83 2.11 -9.41
C ARG A 129 16.14 2.98 -10.63
N ILE A 130 15.10 3.61 -11.18
CA ILE A 130 15.18 4.48 -12.35
C ILE A 130 15.04 5.92 -11.89
N ALA A 131 15.91 6.77 -12.41
CA ALA A 131 15.94 8.21 -12.17
C ALA A 131 15.02 8.96 -13.15
#